data_AF-A8ETS6-F1
#
_entry.id   AF-A8ETS6-F1
#
_cell.length_a   1.000
_cell.length_b   1.000
_cell.length_c   1.000
_cell.angle_alpha   90.00
_cell.angle_beta   90.00
_cell.angle_gamma   90.00
#
_symmetry.space_group_name_H-M   'P 1'
#
loop_
_entity.id
_entity.type
_entity.pdbx_description
1 polymer ?
#
loop_
_entity_poly.entity_id
_entity_poly.type
_entity_poly.pdbx_seq_one_letter_code
_entity_poly.pdbx_strand_id
1 'polypeptide(L)' 'MNIIRNIYYFYINGFKNMTLGKTLWKIIIIKLIVILIFLKFFIHDKSFKTEYKTYEEKVDFVYKNLTK' A
#
# COMPACT_ATOMS: atom_id res chain seq x y z
N MET A 1 -37.19 -14.93 1.92
CA MET A 1 -36.79 -13.53 2.16
C MET A 1 -35.34 -13.53 2.61
N ASN A 2 -34.41 -13.13 1.74
CA ASN A 2 -32.97 -13.32 2.02
C ASN A 2 -32.46 -12.18 2.90
N ILE A 3 -32.44 -12.40 4.21
CA ILE A 3 -31.98 -11.45 5.23
C ILE A 3 -30.58 -10.89 4.91
N ILE A 4 -29.66 -11.75 4.44
CA ILE A 4 -28.30 -11.34 4.02
C ILE A 4 -28.36 -10.28 2.92
N ARG A 5 -29.24 -10.46 1.93
CA ARG A 5 -29.42 -9.53 0.82
C ARG A 5 -29.94 -8.17 1.33
N ASN A 6 -30.86 -8.19 2.29
CA ASN A 6 -31.43 -6.97 2.86
C ASN A 6 -30.39 -6.17 3.66
N ILE A 7 -29.57 -6.87 4.47
CA ILE A 7 -28.48 -6.27 5.23
C ILE A 7 -27.47 -5.61 4.26
N TYR A 8 -27.08 -6.32 3.20
CA TYR A 8 -26.17 -5.78 2.18
C TYR A 8 -26.70 -4.48 1.54
N TYR A 9 -27.97 -4.48 1.10
CA TYR A 9 -28.58 -3.28 0.53
C TYR A 9 -28.72 -2.14 1.53
N PHE A 10 -28.98 -2.43 2.81
CA PHE A 10 -29.04 -1.41 3.85
C PHE A 10 -27.72 -0.66 3.99
N TYR A 11 -26.59 -1.39 4.08
CA TYR A 11 -25.27 -0.77 4.17
C TYR A 11 -24.90 0.04 2.92
N ILE A 12 -25.17 -0.51 1.74
CA ILE A 12 -24.88 0.19 0.48
C ILE A 12 -25.74 1.42 0.30
N ASN A 13 -27.05 1.31 0.51
CA ASN A 13 -27.96 2.44 0.35
C ASN A 13 -27.70 3.50 1.42
N GLY A 14 -27.41 3.09 2.67
CA GLY A 14 -26.97 3.99 3.73
C GLY A 14 -25.71 4.75 3.34
N PHE A 15 -24.65 4.04 2.97
CA PHE A 15 -23.38 4.66 2.56
C PHE A 15 -23.53 5.56 1.32
N LYS A 16 -24.36 5.14 0.34
CA LYS A 16 -24.65 5.92 -0.87
C LYS A 16 -25.42 7.21 -0.57
N ASN A 17 -26.23 7.26 0.47
CA ASN A 17 -26.98 8.46 0.84
C ASN A 17 -26.23 9.35 1.85
N MET A 18 -25.14 8.87 2.44
CA MET A 18 -24.30 9.65 3.36
C MET A 18 -23.39 10.64 2.63
N THR A 19 -23.31 11.87 3.14
CA THR A 19 -22.35 12.90 2.70
C THR A 19 -21.08 12.84 3.53
N LEU A 20 -21.21 12.90 4.86
CA LEU A 20 -20.09 12.85 5.81
C LEU A 20 -19.26 11.57 5.67
N GLY A 21 -19.90 10.40 5.66
CA GLY A 21 -19.21 9.11 5.54
C GLY A 21 -18.37 8.99 4.26
N LYS A 22 -18.90 9.46 3.12
CA LYS A 22 -18.16 9.50 1.86
C LYS A 22 -16.97 10.46 1.92
N THR A 23 -17.14 11.63 2.54
CA THR A 23 -16.05 12.60 2.73
C THR A 23 -14.94 12.02 3.59
N LEU A 24 -15.27 11.37 4.72
CA LEU A 24 -14.29 10.70 5.56
C LEU A 24 -13.57 9.58 4.79
N TRP A 25 -14.29 8.75 4.03
CA TRP A 25 -13.68 7.71 3.20
C TRP A 25 -12.73 8.27 2.15
N LYS A 26 -13.08 9.38 1.50
CA LYS A 26 -12.16 10.09 0.59
C LYS A 26 -10.88 10.52 1.31
N ILE A 27 -10.99 11.09 2.51
CA ILE A 27 -9.83 11.49 3.31
C ILE A 27 -8.95 10.28 3.64
N ILE A 28 -9.56 9.15 4.05
CA ILE A 28 -8.82 7.91 4.34
C ILE A 28 -8.07 7.43 3.10
N ILE A 29 -8.72 7.40 1.93
CA ILE A 29 -8.09 6.98 0.66
C ILE A 29 -6.91 7.88 0.33
N ILE A 30 -7.06 9.20 0.45
CA ILE A 30 -5.96 10.16 0.21
C ILE A 30 -4.80 9.88 1.18
N LYS A 31 -5.11 9.69 2.47
CA LYS A 31 -4.09 9.41 3.49
C LYS A 31 -3.34 8.11 3.20
N LEU A 32 -4.04 7.07 2.76
CA LEU A 32 -3.43 5.80 2.36
C LEU A 32 -2.54 5.96 1.12
N ILE A 33 -2.98 6.70 0.10
CA ILE A 33 -2.15 7.00 -1.08
C ILE A 33 -0.87 7.74 -0.66
N VAL A 34 -0.99 8.76 0.19
CA VAL A 34 0.18 9.51 0.69
C VAL A 34 1.14 8.61 1.45
N ILE A 35 0.64 7.74 2.33
CA ILE A 35 1.49 6.78 3.07
C ILE A 35 2.19 5.81 2.10
N LEU A 36 1.48 5.28 1.10
CA LEU A 36 2.09 4.36 0.12
C LEU A 36 3.15 5.06 -0.74
N ILE A 37 2.89 6.30 -1.17
CA ILE A 37 3.86 7.09 -1.93
C ILE A 37 5.07 7.42 -1.05
N PHE A 38 4.85 7.89 0.18
CA PHE A 38 5.91 8.14 1.14
C PHE A 38 6.74 6.88 1.40
N LEU A 39 6.10 5.76 1.69
CA LEU A 39 6.75 4.46 1.85
C LEU A 39 7.60 4.13 0.62
N LYS A 40 7.05 4.30 -0.60
CA LYS A 40 7.77 4.05 -1.84
C LYS A 40 8.99 4.95 -1.97
N PHE A 41 8.91 6.24 -1.71
CA PHE A 41 10.07 7.13 -1.82
C PHE A 41 11.11 6.86 -0.73
N PHE A 42 10.70 6.76 0.53
CA PHE A 42 11.62 6.64 1.66
C PHE A 42 12.21 5.23 1.85
N ILE A 43 11.52 4.17 1.43
CA ILE A 43 12.00 2.78 1.61
C ILE A 43 12.61 2.20 0.35
N HIS A 44 12.30 2.72 -0.85
CA HIS A 44 12.79 2.13 -2.11
C HIS A 44 14.18 2.62 -2.56
N ASP A 45 14.69 3.74 -2.03
CA ASP A 45 16.02 4.25 -2.40
C ASP A 45 17.18 3.32 -2.00
N LYS A 46 16.93 2.28 -1.17
CA LYS A 46 17.92 1.28 -0.74
C LYS A 46 17.56 -0.14 -1.15
N SER A 47 17.02 -0.34 -2.35
CA SER A 47 16.85 -1.68 -2.90
C SER A 47 18.19 -2.22 -3.42
N PHE A 48 18.53 -3.48 -3.10
CA PHE A 48 19.69 -4.20 -3.65
C PHE A 48 19.78 -4.12 -5.19
N LYS A 49 18.65 -3.92 -5.88
CA LYS A 49 18.60 -3.75 -7.34
C LYS A 49 19.01 -2.35 -7.83
N THR A 50 18.86 -1.31 -7.01
CA THR A 50 19.19 0.08 -7.38
C THR A 50 20.60 0.45 -6.98
N GLU A 51 21.13 -0.14 -5.91
CA GLU A 51 22.47 0.15 -5.36
C GLU A 51 23.59 -0.60 -6.11
N TYR A 52 23.33 -1.83 -6.57
CA TYR A 52 24.28 -2.64 -7.34
C TYR A 52 23.77 -2.81 -8.77
N LYS A 53 24.47 -2.20 -9.74
CA LYS A 53 24.02 -2.16 -11.14
C LYS A 53 24.55 -3.36 -11.92
N THR A 54 25.78 -3.77 -11.64
CA THR A 54 26.42 -4.91 -12.31
C THR A 54 26.20 -6.21 -11.56
N TYR A 55 26.37 -7.32 -12.28
CA TYR A 55 26.32 -8.65 -11.67
C TYR A 55 27.48 -8.87 -10.68
N GLU A 56 28.68 -8.38 -11.02
CA GLU A 56 29.87 -8.53 -10.18
C GLU A 56 29.72 -7.80 -8.83
N GLU A 57 29.22 -6.57 -8.84
CA GLU A 57 28.93 -5.80 -7.62
C GLU A 57 27.94 -6.53 -6.68
N LYS A 58 26.95 -7.21 -7.26
CA LYS A 58 25.97 -8.01 -6.49
C LYS A 58 26.60 -9.24 -5.86
N VAL A 59 27.46 -9.94 -6.60
CA VAL A 59 28.16 -11.14 -6.13
C VAL A 59 29.13 -10.79 -5.00
N ASP A 60 29.89 -9.70 -5.15
CA ASP A 60 30.85 -9.25 -4.13
C ASP A 60 30.16 -8.85 -2.82
N PHE A 61 29.05 -8.12 -2.90
CA PHE A 61 28.24 -7.78 -1.73
C PHE A 61 27.76 -9.03 -0.99
N VAL A 62 27.23 -10.03 -1.70
CA VAL A 62 26.74 -11.27 -1.08
C VAL A 62 27.90 -12.05 -0.44
N TYR A 63 29.02 -12.19 -1.16
CA TYR A 63 30.19 -12.89 -0.66
C TYR A 63 30.71 -12.28 0.64
N LYS A 64 30.83 -10.95 0.70
CA LYS A 64 31.29 -10.20 1.88
C LYS A 64 30.35 -10.29 3.09
N ASN A 65 29.05 -10.43 2.87
CA ASN A 65 28.08 -10.58 3.96
C ASN A 65 27.94 -12.03 4.45
N LEU A 66 28.23 -13.02 3.61
CA LEU A 66 28.20 -14.45 3.98
C LEU A 66 29.49 -14.93 4.67
N THR A 67 30.61 -14.24 4.45
CA THR A 67 31.91 -14.55 5.06
C THR A 67 32.17 -13.80 6.37
N LYS A 68 31.20 -13.02 6.84
CA LYS A 68 31.22 -12.28 8.12
C LYS A 68 30.41 -13.03 9.17
#